data_AF-A0ABD2G8M4-F1
#
_entry.id   AF-A0ABD2G8M4-F1
#
_cell.length_a   1.000
_cell.length_b   1.000
_cell.length_c   1.000
_cell.angle_alpha   90.00
_cell.angle_beta   90.00
_cell.angle_gamma   90.00
#
_symmetry.space_group_name_H-M   'P 1'
#
loop_
_entity.id
_entity.type
_entity.pdbx_description
1 polymer ?
#
loop_
_entity_poly.entity_id
_entity_poly.type
_entity_poly.pdbx_seq_one_letter_code
_entity_poly.pdbx_strand_id
1 'polypeptide(L)'
;MKTADSSKFPSWFFIVVLVSLRSVDLSSALGETQQCVDGTYEHEGVTCCLCGAGTYLESHCTTTQPGKCTSCRERTYSSHPHNQESCEPCTSCSHRNANLEENVSCTRARDAMCQCKKDHFCSSKETCILCYPCKECTEGVKVSCTATNNTVCSEKTEGGTNTGLIVGLIVPIVLILLGLLVFFWIRKRKQEEKEERNRRLEDPSLKEPLLDCDLPDIAEIIGWTDMKDVATRSGMLDTAIENCRLNHVGDAREQTLELLQEFVKKEGSQASTTLIQTLQNSNKRRIEKRVFAKLNSSA
;
A
#
# COMPACT_ATOMS: atom_id res chain seq x y z
N MET A 1 -35.27 -48.21 -14.52
CA MET A 1 -36.05 -49.44 -14.24
C MET A 1 -37.48 -49.06 -13.92
N LYS A 2 -38.32 -48.96 -14.95
CA LYS A 2 -39.78 -49.11 -14.98
C LYS A 2 -40.11 -49.24 -16.47
N THR A 3 -40.66 -50.39 -16.81
CA THR A 3 -40.86 -50.98 -18.13
C THR A 3 -42.18 -50.58 -18.77
N ALA A 4 -42.27 -50.85 -20.09
CA ALA A 4 -43.49 -51.22 -20.84
C ALA A 4 -44.47 -50.06 -21.18
N ASP A 5 -45.11 -49.99 -22.36
CA ASP A 5 -45.05 -50.72 -23.62
C ASP A 5 -45.82 -49.91 -24.70
N SER A 6 -45.54 -50.26 -25.94
CA SER A 6 -46.15 -49.96 -27.23
C SER A 6 -47.66 -50.16 -27.31
N SER A 7 -48.34 -49.31 -28.10
CA SER A 7 -49.53 -49.74 -28.83
C SER A 7 -49.74 -48.94 -30.13
N LYS A 8 -49.58 -49.66 -31.23
CA LYS A 8 -49.92 -49.34 -32.62
C LYS A 8 -51.41 -49.03 -32.75
N PHE A 9 -51.77 -48.07 -33.61
CA PHE A 9 -53.13 -47.92 -34.15
C PHE A 9 -53.13 -48.18 -35.67
N PRO A 10 -54.15 -48.86 -36.22
CA PRO A 10 -54.08 -49.52 -37.53
C PRO A 10 -54.58 -48.67 -38.70
N SER A 11 -53.95 -48.88 -39.86
CA SER A 11 -54.52 -48.59 -41.18
C SER A 11 -55.71 -49.50 -41.48
N TRP A 12 -56.90 -48.93 -41.65
CA TRP A 12 -57.93 -49.28 -42.66
C TRP A 12 -59.22 -48.52 -42.31
N PHE A 13 -59.60 -47.50 -43.09
CA PHE A 13 -61.00 -47.20 -43.47
C PHE A 13 -60.98 -46.23 -44.66
N PHE A 14 -60.91 -46.81 -45.86
CA PHE A 14 -61.33 -46.16 -47.10
C PHE A 14 -62.85 -46.00 -47.05
N ILE A 15 -63.35 -44.76 -47.00
CA ILE A 15 -64.71 -44.45 -47.46
C ILE A 15 -64.61 -43.25 -48.41
N VAL A 16 -64.83 -43.56 -49.68
CA VAL A 16 -65.01 -42.62 -50.78
C VAL A 16 -66.42 -42.05 -50.66
N VAL A 17 -66.55 -40.74 -50.45
CA VAL A 17 -67.79 -40.00 -50.75
C VAL A 17 -67.42 -38.79 -51.58
N LEU A 18 -67.64 -38.92 -52.88
CA LEU A 18 -67.69 -37.83 -53.86
C LEU A 18 -69.02 -37.09 -53.74
N VAL A 19 -69.06 -35.86 -54.27
CA VAL A 19 -70.24 -34.97 -54.54
C VAL A 19 -70.52 -33.97 -53.39
N SER A 20 -70.41 -32.63 -53.52
CA SER A 20 -70.42 -31.71 -54.67
C SER A 20 -69.50 -30.50 -54.43
N LEU A 21 -68.77 -30.08 -55.46
CA LEU A 21 -68.15 -28.75 -55.54
C LEU A 21 -69.24 -27.68 -55.64
N ARG A 22 -69.34 -26.80 -54.65
CA ARG A 22 -69.89 -25.45 -54.84
C ARG A 22 -68.69 -24.52 -55.02
N SER A 23 -68.52 -24.04 -56.24
CA SER A 23 -67.61 -22.96 -56.58
C SER A 23 -68.00 -21.75 -55.74
N VAL A 24 -67.13 -21.37 -54.80
CA VAL A 24 -67.14 -19.98 -54.33
C VAL A 24 -66.38 -19.22 -55.40
N ASP A 25 -67.13 -18.58 -56.29
CA ASP A 25 -66.58 -17.59 -57.21
C ASP A 25 -66.06 -16.41 -56.37
N LEU A 26 -64.75 -16.42 -56.10
CA LEU A 26 -64.05 -15.20 -55.68
C LEU A 26 -63.48 -14.57 -56.95
N SER A 27 -64.35 -13.84 -57.64
CA SER A 27 -63.98 -12.89 -58.67
C SER A 27 -62.94 -11.92 -58.11
N SER A 28 -61.73 -12.01 -58.66
CA SER A 28 -60.86 -10.92 -59.06
C SER A 28 -61.09 -9.57 -58.37
N ALA A 29 -60.45 -9.39 -57.21
CA ALA A 29 -59.93 -8.08 -56.83
C ALA A 29 -58.41 -8.17 -56.91
N LEU A 30 -57.86 -7.66 -58.00
CA LEU A 30 -56.43 -7.47 -58.20
C LEU A 30 -55.96 -6.47 -57.14
N GLY A 31 -55.36 -7.00 -56.07
CA GLY A 31 -54.90 -6.25 -54.92
C GLY A 31 -54.14 -7.17 -53.99
N GLU A 32 -53.24 -7.98 -54.55
CA GLU A 32 -52.20 -8.64 -53.78
C GLU A 32 -51.35 -7.51 -53.16
N THR A 33 -51.57 -7.20 -51.89
CA THR A 33 -50.62 -6.42 -51.10
C THR A 33 -49.32 -7.23 -51.05
N GLN A 34 -48.45 -7.02 -52.03
CA GLN A 34 -47.07 -7.50 -52.02
C GLN A 34 -46.44 -6.97 -50.72
N GLN A 35 -46.33 -7.82 -49.71
CA GLN A 35 -45.74 -7.41 -48.44
C GLN A 35 -44.24 -7.23 -48.66
N CYS A 36 -43.81 -5.98 -48.84
CA CYS A 36 -42.42 -5.65 -49.12
C CYS A 36 -41.57 -5.98 -47.89
N VAL A 37 -40.65 -6.95 -48.05
CA VAL A 37 -39.77 -7.42 -46.96
C VAL A 37 -38.83 -6.31 -46.50
N ASP A 38 -38.32 -5.52 -47.44
CA ASP A 38 -37.31 -4.48 -47.21
C ASP A 38 -37.89 -3.07 -47.06
N GLY A 39 -39.22 -2.95 -46.94
CA GLY A 39 -39.94 -1.67 -46.84
C GLY A 39 -40.38 -1.10 -48.19
N THR A 40 -40.93 0.12 -48.15
CA THR A 40 -41.62 0.76 -49.29
C THR A 40 -41.16 2.19 -49.53
N TYR A 41 -41.35 2.68 -50.76
CA TYR A 41 -41.20 4.09 -51.12
C TYR A 41 -42.29 4.52 -52.11
N GLU A 42 -42.57 5.82 -52.21
CA GLU A 42 -43.56 6.37 -53.13
C GLU A 42 -42.92 6.81 -54.45
N HIS A 43 -43.53 6.45 -55.57
CA HIS A 43 -43.16 6.92 -56.91
C HIS A 43 -44.41 7.15 -57.76
N GLU A 44 -44.58 8.38 -58.27
CA GLU A 44 -45.74 8.79 -59.09
C GLU A 44 -47.11 8.43 -58.48
N GLY A 45 -47.21 8.47 -57.14
CA GLY A 45 -48.45 8.14 -56.40
C GLY A 45 -48.72 6.64 -56.26
N VAL A 46 -47.74 5.79 -56.55
CA VAL A 46 -47.77 4.34 -56.35
C VAL A 46 -46.77 3.95 -55.25
N THR A 47 -47.20 3.14 -54.29
CA THR A 47 -46.34 2.54 -53.27
C THR A 47 -45.54 1.38 -53.86
N CYS A 48 -44.22 1.54 -53.96
CA CYS A 48 -43.28 0.56 -54.48
C CYS A 48 -42.47 -0.12 -53.36
N CYS A 49 -41.99 -1.35 -53.58
CA CYS A 49 -41.04 -2.00 -52.67
C CYS A 49 -39.61 -1.46 -52.86
N LEU A 50 -38.89 -1.28 -51.76
CA LEU A 50 -37.45 -0.96 -51.78
C LEU A 50 -36.62 -2.13 -52.33
N CYS A 51 -35.48 -1.82 -52.93
CA CYS A 51 -34.49 -2.79 -53.32
C CYS A 51 -33.61 -3.14 -52.11
N GLY A 52 -33.39 -4.44 -51.86
CA GLY A 52 -32.54 -4.91 -50.78
C GLY A 52 -31.05 -4.63 -51.00
N ALA A 53 -30.26 -4.78 -49.93
CA ALA A 53 -28.81 -4.62 -49.99
C ALA A 53 -28.17 -5.54 -51.04
N GLY A 54 -27.18 -5.06 -51.78
CA GLY A 54 -26.59 -5.81 -52.90
C GLY A 54 -27.21 -5.55 -54.26
N THR A 55 -28.26 -4.75 -54.34
CA THR A 55 -28.96 -4.42 -55.59
C THR A 55 -29.09 -2.92 -55.79
N TYR A 56 -29.49 -2.48 -56.98
CA TYR A 56 -29.94 -1.12 -57.28
C TYR A 56 -31.26 -1.17 -58.04
N LEU A 57 -31.99 -0.06 -58.05
CA LEU A 57 -33.24 0.06 -58.77
C LEU A 57 -32.99 0.28 -60.27
N GLU A 58 -33.35 -0.70 -61.10
CA GLU A 58 -33.24 -0.57 -62.56
C GLU A 58 -34.45 0.13 -63.17
N SER A 59 -35.64 -0.10 -62.62
CA SER A 59 -36.87 0.59 -63.04
C SER A 59 -37.86 0.68 -61.88
N HIS A 60 -38.49 1.83 -61.74
CA HIS A 60 -39.55 2.05 -60.76
C HIS A 60 -40.77 1.14 -61.01
N CYS A 61 -41.56 0.91 -59.95
CA CYS A 61 -42.84 0.24 -60.10
C CYS A 61 -43.87 1.20 -60.71
N THR A 62 -44.88 0.64 -61.34
CA THR A 62 -46.08 1.35 -61.80
C THR A 62 -47.30 0.66 -61.22
N THR A 63 -48.50 1.20 -61.45
CA THR A 63 -49.75 0.57 -61.02
C THR A 63 -49.95 -0.84 -61.59
N THR A 64 -49.25 -1.20 -62.67
CA THR A 64 -49.41 -2.50 -63.36
C THR A 64 -48.16 -3.38 -63.36
N GLN A 65 -46.98 -2.83 -63.06
CA GLN A 65 -45.71 -3.57 -63.11
C GLN A 65 -44.91 -3.37 -61.82
N PRO A 66 -44.37 -4.44 -61.22
CA PRO A 66 -43.48 -4.30 -60.07
C PRO A 66 -42.18 -3.60 -60.46
N GLY A 67 -41.55 -2.94 -59.49
CA GLY A 67 -40.22 -2.37 -59.67
C GLY A 67 -39.18 -3.47 -59.88
N LYS A 68 -38.11 -3.16 -60.61
CA LYS A 68 -37.04 -4.12 -60.92
C LYS A 68 -35.76 -3.74 -60.17
N CYS A 69 -35.28 -4.66 -59.35
CA CYS A 69 -34.00 -4.54 -58.64
C CYS A 69 -32.96 -5.46 -59.27
N THR A 70 -31.77 -4.93 -59.54
CA THR A 70 -30.69 -5.66 -60.20
C THR A 70 -29.42 -5.63 -59.35
N SER A 71 -28.70 -6.75 -59.33
CA SER A 71 -27.46 -6.91 -58.57
C SER A 71 -26.44 -5.81 -58.90
N CYS A 72 -25.77 -5.29 -57.87
CA CYS A 72 -24.63 -4.38 -58.04
C CYS A 72 -23.55 -5.01 -58.93
N ARG A 73 -22.82 -4.15 -59.65
CA ARG A 73 -21.66 -4.56 -60.45
C ARG A 73 -20.48 -4.85 -59.53
N GLU A 74 -19.41 -5.42 -60.08
CA GLU A 74 -18.17 -5.57 -59.32
C GLU A 74 -17.64 -4.19 -58.90
N ARG A 75 -17.05 -4.12 -57.70
CA ARG A 75 -16.55 -2.89 -57.08
C ARG A 75 -17.61 -1.80 -56.81
N THR A 76 -18.88 -2.18 -56.73
CA THR A 76 -19.95 -1.32 -56.19
C THR A 76 -20.79 -2.05 -55.16
N TYR A 77 -21.42 -1.29 -54.26
CA TYR A 77 -22.22 -1.84 -53.16
C TYR A 77 -23.47 -1.01 -52.83
N SER A 78 -24.43 -1.64 -52.17
CA SER A 78 -25.53 -0.97 -51.47
C SER A 78 -25.78 -1.69 -50.15
N SER A 79 -25.72 -0.95 -49.04
CA SER A 79 -25.66 -1.53 -47.69
C SER A 79 -27.00 -1.72 -47.00
N HIS A 80 -28.02 -0.99 -47.46
CA HIS A 80 -29.34 -0.93 -46.84
C HIS A 80 -30.43 -0.93 -47.90
N PRO A 81 -31.68 -1.29 -47.54
CA PRO A 81 -32.83 -1.09 -48.40
C PRO A 81 -32.94 0.33 -48.93
N HIS A 82 -33.04 0.48 -50.26
CA HIS A 82 -33.01 1.79 -50.91
C HIS A 82 -33.78 1.80 -52.24
N ASN A 83 -33.97 2.99 -52.81
CA ASN A 83 -34.59 3.22 -54.12
C ASN A 83 -33.65 3.93 -55.10
N GLN A 84 -32.33 3.85 -54.87
CA GLN A 84 -31.36 4.50 -55.75
C GLN A 84 -31.15 3.70 -57.03
N GLU A 85 -31.00 4.41 -58.14
CA GLU A 85 -30.81 3.82 -59.47
C GLU A 85 -29.36 3.37 -59.75
N SER A 86 -28.49 3.46 -58.75
CA SER A 86 -27.11 3.01 -58.85
C SER A 86 -26.57 2.57 -57.48
N CYS A 87 -25.56 1.70 -57.50
CA CYS A 87 -24.82 1.32 -56.31
C CYS A 87 -23.64 2.28 -56.09
N GLU A 88 -23.21 2.43 -54.84
CA GLU A 88 -22.06 3.24 -54.48
C GLU A 88 -20.74 2.55 -54.85
N PRO A 89 -19.71 3.28 -55.27
CA PRO A 89 -18.39 2.70 -55.50
C PRO A 89 -17.76 2.24 -54.19
N CYS A 90 -17.09 1.08 -54.20
CA CYS A 90 -16.37 0.62 -53.01
C CYS A 90 -15.17 1.54 -52.69
N THR A 91 -14.88 1.71 -51.41
CA THR A 91 -13.66 2.33 -50.91
C THR A 91 -12.43 1.57 -51.40
N SER A 92 -11.41 2.29 -51.86
CA SER A 92 -10.15 1.71 -52.33
C SER A 92 -9.07 1.80 -51.25
N CYS A 93 -8.55 0.68 -50.78
CA CYS A 93 -7.44 0.68 -49.81
C CYS A 93 -6.05 0.73 -50.49
N SER A 94 -5.99 0.83 -51.82
CA SER A 94 -4.75 0.74 -52.62
C SER A 94 -4.12 2.10 -52.96
N HIS A 95 -4.38 3.14 -52.15
CA HIS A 95 -3.80 4.46 -52.37
C HIS A 95 -2.27 4.42 -52.24
N ARG A 96 -1.57 4.88 -53.28
CA ARG A 96 -0.10 4.97 -53.25
C ARG A 96 0.32 5.89 -52.10
N ASN A 97 1.30 5.47 -51.32
CA ASN A 97 1.85 6.17 -50.16
C ASN A 97 0.92 6.30 -48.94
N ALA A 98 -0.30 5.76 -48.97
CA ALA A 98 -1.20 5.79 -47.81
C ALA A 98 -0.88 4.73 -46.75
N ASN A 99 -0.10 3.70 -47.11
CA ASN A 99 0.22 2.54 -46.27
C ASN A 99 -1.02 1.82 -45.72
N LEU A 100 -2.09 1.78 -46.52
CA LEU A 100 -3.34 1.06 -46.24
C LEU A 100 -3.36 -0.32 -46.91
N GLU A 101 -4.12 -1.23 -46.34
CA GLU A 101 -4.48 -2.53 -46.89
C GLU A 101 -5.95 -2.84 -46.60
N GLU A 102 -6.53 -3.77 -47.36
CA GLU A 102 -7.92 -4.17 -47.19
C GLU A 102 -8.04 -5.16 -46.02
N ASN A 103 -8.81 -4.78 -44.99
CA ASN A 103 -9.13 -5.64 -43.86
C ASN A 103 -10.38 -6.49 -44.15
N VAL A 104 -11.41 -5.84 -44.70
CA VAL A 104 -12.66 -6.47 -45.13
C VAL A 104 -12.85 -6.17 -46.60
N SER A 105 -13.04 -7.21 -47.40
CA SER A 105 -13.20 -7.07 -48.84
C SER A 105 -14.55 -6.49 -49.22
N CYS A 106 -14.59 -5.65 -50.26
CA CYS A 106 -15.88 -5.16 -50.77
C CYS A 106 -16.76 -6.31 -51.27
N THR A 107 -18.06 -6.23 -50.96
CA THR A 107 -19.10 -7.11 -51.50
C THR A 107 -20.22 -6.27 -52.07
N ARG A 108 -21.12 -6.86 -52.86
CA ARG A 108 -22.27 -6.13 -53.38
C ARG A 108 -23.13 -5.49 -52.29
N ALA A 109 -23.17 -6.09 -51.10
CA ALA A 109 -23.99 -5.60 -49.98
C ALA A 109 -23.20 -4.78 -48.94
N ARG A 110 -21.87 -4.65 -49.05
CA ARG A 110 -21.03 -4.02 -48.01
C ARG A 110 -19.78 -3.41 -48.61
N ASP A 111 -19.44 -2.21 -48.17
CA ASP A 111 -18.20 -1.55 -48.57
C ASP A 111 -16.95 -2.31 -48.07
N ALA A 112 -15.80 -2.03 -48.71
CA ALA A 112 -14.50 -2.42 -48.19
C ALA A 112 -14.14 -1.62 -46.94
N MET A 113 -13.45 -2.24 -46.00
CA MET A 113 -12.86 -1.55 -44.85
C MET A 113 -11.34 -1.62 -44.92
N CYS A 114 -10.71 -0.46 -44.85
CA CYS A 114 -9.25 -0.34 -44.87
C CYS A 114 -8.65 -0.38 -43.47
N GLN A 115 -7.42 -0.87 -43.37
CA GLN A 115 -6.59 -0.78 -42.17
C GLN A 115 -5.16 -0.37 -42.53
N CYS A 116 -4.41 0.10 -41.55
CA CYS A 116 -2.98 0.34 -41.73
C CYS A 116 -2.23 -0.98 -41.94
N LYS A 117 -1.29 -0.97 -42.89
CA LYS A 117 -0.32 -2.05 -43.08
C LYS A 117 0.46 -2.29 -41.80
N LYS A 118 1.10 -3.47 -41.74
CA LYS A 118 2.05 -3.81 -40.69
C LYS A 118 3.05 -2.67 -40.46
N ASP A 119 3.37 -2.44 -39.18
CA ASP A 119 4.32 -1.42 -38.73
C ASP A 119 3.91 0.03 -39.09
N HIS A 120 2.61 0.26 -39.33
CA HIS A 120 2.02 1.59 -39.47
C HIS A 120 0.78 1.76 -38.58
N PHE A 121 0.49 2.99 -38.19
CA PHE A 121 -0.63 3.34 -37.33
C PHE A 121 -1.32 4.64 -37.76
N CYS A 122 -2.53 4.85 -37.25
CA CYS A 122 -3.31 6.04 -37.50
C CYS A 122 -4.24 6.35 -36.32
N SER A 123 -4.18 7.56 -35.78
CA SER A 123 -4.88 7.88 -34.53
C SER A 123 -6.42 7.84 -34.63
N SER A 124 -6.97 7.94 -35.84
CA SER A 124 -8.42 7.88 -36.08
C SER A 124 -8.80 6.56 -36.76
N LYS A 125 -9.80 5.85 -36.23
CA LYS A 125 -10.35 4.64 -36.85
C LYS A 125 -11.25 4.94 -38.05
N GLU A 126 -12.00 6.02 -37.98
CA GLU A 126 -13.07 6.33 -38.94
C GLU A 126 -12.58 7.19 -40.12
N THR A 127 -11.51 7.95 -39.92
CA THR A 127 -11.00 8.91 -40.92
C THR A 127 -9.56 8.64 -41.33
N CYS A 128 -9.10 7.40 -41.20
CA CYS A 128 -7.74 7.07 -41.55
C CYS A 128 -7.51 7.04 -43.07
N ILE A 129 -7.07 8.16 -43.61
CA ILE A 129 -6.70 8.30 -45.02
C ILE A 129 -5.20 8.02 -45.23
N LEU A 130 -4.38 8.16 -44.17
CA LEU A 130 -2.92 8.04 -44.23
C LEU A 130 -2.39 7.39 -42.94
N CYS A 131 -1.62 6.30 -43.09
CA CYS A 131 -0.98 5.61 -41.98
C CYS A 131 0.50 6.00 -41.85
N TYR A 132 0.91 6.32 -40.62
CA TYR A 132 2.26 6.72 -40.26
C TYR A 132 3.09 5.52 -39.79
N PRO A 133 4.39 5.47 -40.10
CA PRO A 133 5.24 4.39 -39.60
C PRO A 133 5.30 4.42 -38.07
N CYS A 134 5.30 3.23 -37.47
CA CYS A 134 5.44 3.07 -36.05
C CYS A 134 6.84 3.51 -35.57
N LYS A 135 6.92 4.02 -34.35
CA LYS A 135 8.18 4.37 -33.71
C LYS A 135 8.99 3.10 -33.41
N GLU A 136 10.27 3.10 -33.75
CA GLU A 136 11.23 2.07 -33.35
C GLU A 136 11.86 2.41 -31.99
N CYS A 137 12.10 1.39 -31.17
CA CYS A 137 12.62 1.54 -29.81
C CYS A 137 13.92 0.75 -29.65
N THR A 138 14.97 1.39 -29.12
CA THR A 138 16.28 0.76 -28.87
C THR A 138 16.34 -0.02 -27.56
N GLU A 139 15.69 0.49 -26.51
CA GLU A 139 15.73 -0.04 -25.13
C GLU A 139 14.55 -0.98 -24.81
N GLY A 140 13.87 -1.49 -25.85
CA GLY A 140 12.67 -2.32 -25.73
C GLY A 140 11.35 -1.56 -25.84
N VAL A 141 10.28 -2.33 -26.02
CA VAL A 141 8.93 -1.84 -26.32
C VAL A 141 8.03 -2.02 -25.10
N LYS A 142 7.40 -0.94 -24.63
CA LYS A 142 6.42 -0.95 -23.54
C LYS A 142 5.01 -1.24 -24.04
N VAL A 143 4.63 -0.64 -25.18
CA VAL A 143 3.37 -0.91 -25.89
C VAL A 143 3.69 -1.12 -27.35
N SER A 144 3.31 -2.28 -27.88
CA SER A 144 3.51 -2.62 -29.30
C SER A 144 2.65 -1.76 -30.21
N CYS A 145 3.15 -1.51 -31.42
CA CYS A 145 2.35 -0.81 -32.41
C CYS A 145 1.09 -1.59 -32.80
N THR A 146 0.03 -0.86 -33.11
CA THR A 146 -1.23 -1.40 -33.64
C THR A 146 -1.72 -0.50 -34.78
N ALA A 147 -2.69 -0.95 -35.58
CA ALA A 147 -3.24 -0.13 -36.66
C ALA A 147 -3.74 1.26 -36.22
N THR A 148 -4.04 1.45 -34.93
CA THR A 148 -4.58 2.71 -34.40
C THR A 148 -3.68 3.42 -33.39
N ASN A 149 -2.63 2.77 -32.90
CA ASN A 149 -1.77 3.32 -31.85
C ASN A 149 -0.30 3.10 -32.21
N ASN A 150 0.50 4.14 -31.99
CA ASN A 150 1.94 4.11 -32.15
C ASN A 150 2.61 3.22 -31.08
N THR A 151 3.82 2.76 -31.36
CA THR A 151 4.70 2.12 -30.38
C THR A 151 5.04 3.10 -29.24
N VAL A 152 4.99 2.61 -28.01
CA VAL A 152 5.51 3.33 -26.83
C VAL A 152 6.77 2.60 -26.37
N CYS A 153 7.89 3.32 -26.28
CA CYS A 153 9.18 2.76 -25.86
C CYS A 153 9.27 2.62 -24.35
N SER A 154 10.03 1.62 -23.90
CA SER A 154 10.42 1.51 -22.50
C SER A 154 11.35 2.65 -22.12
N GLU A 155 11.19 3.17 -20.91
CA GLU A 155 12.17 4.11 -20.35
C GLU A 155 13.42 3.33 -19.98
N LYS A 156 14.59 3.92 -20.25
CA LYS A 156 15.86 3.38 -19.78
C LYS A 156 15.83 3.46 -18.25
N THR A 157 15.57 2.33 -17.60
CA THR A 157 15.93 2.21 -16.18
C THR A 157 17.43 2.26 -16.13
N GLU A 158 18.00 3.44 -15.85
CA GLU A 158 19.33 3.56 -15.28
C GLU A 158 19.28 3.01 -13.85
N GLY A 159 18.96 1.72 -13.75
CA GLY A 159 19.10 0.90 -12.58
C GLY A 159 20.58 0.63 -12.43
N GLY A 160 21.35 1.67 -12.07
CA GLY A 160 22.58 1.47 -11.33
C GLY A 160 22.17 0.70 -10.09
N THR A 161 22.35 -0.61 -10.12
CA THR A 161 22.09 -1.43 -8.95
C THR A 161 23.09 -0.96 -7.90
N ASN A 162 22.61 -0.17 -6.95
CA ASN A 162 23.35 0.35 -5.79
C ASN A 162 23.82 -0.78 -4.86
N THR A 163 23.97 -2.01 -5.37
CA THR A 163 24.51 -3.18 -4.70
C THR A 163 25.88 -2.88 -4.10
N GLY A 164 26.70 -2.08 -4.79
CA GLY A 164 28.00 -1.63 -4.25
C GLY A 164 27.88 -0.70 -3.03
N LEU A 165 26.91 0.23 -3.04
CA LEU A 165 26.69 1.16 -1.91
C LEU A 165 26.04 0.47 -0.71
N ILE A 166 25.11 -0.46 -0.96
CA ILE A 166 24.42 -1.22 0.08
C ILE A 166 25.39 -2.18 0.78
N VAL A 167 26.23 -2.90 0.03
CA VAL A 167 27.26 -3.79 0.62
C VAL A 167 28.34 -2.98 1.35
N GLY A 168 28.73 -1.82 0.81
CA GLY A 168 29.74 -0.94 1.41
C GLY A 168 29.34 -0.33 2.76
N LEU A 169 28.04 -0.11 3.01
CA LEU A 169 27.55 0.48 4.27
C LEU A 169 27.10 -0.56 5.29
N ILE A 170 26.44 -1.64 4.86
CA ILE A 170 25.86 -2.62 5.79
C ILE A 170 26.93 -3.45 6.48
N VAL A 171 27.96 -3.91 5.74
CA VAL A 171 29.03 -4.75 6.29
C VAL A 171 29.81 -4.08 7.43
N PRO A 172 30.29 -2.82 7.30
CA PRO A 172 31.01 -2.18 8.41
C PRO A 172 30.11 -1.90 9.61
N ILE A 173 28.83 -1.57 9.42
CA ILE A 173 27.87 -1.35 10.52
C ILE A 173 27.69 -2.65 11.32
N VAL A 174 27.51 -3.79 10.64
CA VAL A 174 27.38 -5.10 11.32
C VAL A 174 28.65 -5.45 12.10
N LEU A 175 29.84 -5.22 11.53
CA LEU A 175 31.11 -5.46 12.23
C LEU A 175 31.28 -4.55 13.46
N ILE A 176 30.88 -3.28 13.38
CA ILE A 176 30.90 -2.35 14.51
C ILE A 176 29.95 -2.82 15.61
N LEU A 177 28.72 -3.21 15.26
CA LEU A 177 27.74 -3.71 16.24
C LEU A 177 28.24 -4.99 16.94
N LEU A 178 28.81 -5.93 16.20
CA LEU A 178 29.42 -7.14 16.78
C LEU A 178 30.62 -6.79 17.67
N GLY A 179 31.48 -5.87 17.24
CA GLY A 179 32.61 -5.39 18.03
C GLY A 179 32.17 -4.72 19.33
N LEU A 180 31.12 -3.90 19.31
CA LEU A 180 30.54 -3.27 20.50
C LEU A 180 29.94 -4.32 21.44
N LEU A 181 29.18 -5.29 20.93
CA LEU A 181 28.62 -6.38 21.75
C LEU A 181 29.72 -7.18 22.47
N VAL A 182 30.78 -7.55 21.74
CA VAL A 182 31.95 -8.24 22.32
C VAL A 182 32.65 -7.37 23.36
N PHE A 183 32.84 -6.08 23.07
CA PHE A 183 33.46 -5.13 23.98
C PHE A 183 32.66 -4.96 25.28
N PHE A 184 31.33 -4.82 25.17
CA PHE A 184 30.43 -4.78 26.33
C PHE A 184 30.48 -6.09 27.12
N TRP A 185 30.51 -7.24 26.46
CA TRP A 185 30.68 -8.54 27.11
C TRP A 185 31.99 -8.65 27.89
N ILE A 186 33.11 -8.23 27.29
CA ILE A 186 34.43 -8.23 27.96
C ILE A 186 34.42 -7.27 29.16
N ARG A 187 33.83 -6.09 29.02
CA ARG A 187 33.72 -5.12 30.13
C ARG A 187 32.86 -5.66 31.28
N LYS A 188 31.75 -6.33 30.97
CA LYS A 188 30.88 -6.96 31.97
C LYS A 188 31.63 -8.02 32.77
N ARG A 189 32.36 -8.94 32.11
CA ARG A 189 33.21 -9.94 32.79
C ARG A 189 34.25 -9.28 33.72
N LYS A 190 34.92 -8.21 33.25
CA LYS A 190 35.90 -7.49 34.07
C LYS A 190 35.27 -6.78 35.29
N GLN A 191 34.01 -6.35 35.19
CA GLN A 191 33.29 -5.77 36.33
C GLN A 191 32.96 -6.85 37.36
N GLU A 192 32.45 -8.00 36.93
CA GLU A 192 32.15 -9.14 37.82
C GLU A 192 33.41 -9.60 38.58
N GLU A 193 34.56 -9.71 37.89
CA GLU A 193 35.86 -10.03 38.52
C GLU A 193 36.39 -8.93 39.47
N LYS A 194 36.03 -7.66 39.25
CA LYS A 194 36.38 -6.57 40.18
C LYS A 194 35.47 -6.56 41.40
N GLU A 195 34.19 -6.81 41.19
CA GLU A 195 33.18 -6.80 42.26
C GLU A 195 33.36 -7.97 43.22
N GLU A 196 33.75 -9.15 42.71
CA GLU A 196 34.06 -10.31 43.56
C GLU A 196 35.38 -10.14 44.32
N ARG A 197 36.38 -9.49 43.70
CA ARG A 197 37.63 -9.11 44.39
C ARG A 197 37.41 -8.05 45.47
N ASN A 198 36.56 -7.05 45.22
CA ASN A 198 36.19 -6.07 46.25
C ASN A 198 35.43 -6.75 47.40
N ARG A 199 34.50 -7.67 47.11
CA ARG A 199 33.80 -8.45 48.14
C ARG A 199 34.71 -9.32 49.01
N ARG A 200 35.86 -9.77 48.50
CA ARG A 200 36.85 -10.51 49.32
C ARG A 200 37.74 -9.61 50.18
N LEU A 201 37.87 -8.33 49.84
CA LEU A 201 38.65 -7.35 50.60
C LEU A 201 37.83 -6.63 51.68
N GLU A 202 36.49 -6.75 51.62
CA GLU A 202 35.57 -6.20 52.60
C GLU A 202 35.21 -7.28 53.64
N ASP A 203 36.00 -7.32 54.72
CA ASP A 203 35.76 -8.15 55.90
C ASP A 203 34.43 -7.73 56.59
N PRO A 204 33.46 -8.64 56.87
CA PRO A 204 32.12 -8.27 57.34
C PRO A 204 31.99 -7.67 58.76
N SER A 205 33.08 -7.29 59.44
CA SER A 205 33.04 -6.99 60.88
C SER A 205 32.75 -5.54 61.29
N LEU A 206 32.13 -4.69 60.44
CA LEU A 206 31.79 -3.33 60.89
C LEU A 206 30.49 -2.79 60.28
N LYS A 207 29.38 -3.43 60.65
CA LYS A 207 28.06 -2.79 60.57
C LYS A 207 27.32 -3.05 61.87
N GLU A 208 27.62 -2.24 62.87
CA GLU A 208 26.72 -2.08 64.01
C GLU A 208 26.19 -0.64 64.02
N PRO A 209 24.86 -0.45 64.07
CA PRO A 209 24.27 0.88 64.14
C PRO A 209 24.66 1.55 65.47
N LEU A 210 24.85 2.87 65.45
CA LEU A 210 25.06 3.70 66.66
C LEU A 210 24.06 3.28 67.74
N LEU A 211 24.53 2.59 68.79
CA LEU A 211 23.69 2.33 69.94
C LEU A 211 23.36 3.67 70.62
N ASP A 212 22.09 3.84 70.93
CA ASP A 212 21.48 5.00 71.58
C ASP A 212 22.20 5.42 72.90
N CYS A 213 23.00 4.51 73.47
CA CYS A 213 23.74 4.71 74.71
C CYS A 213 25.03 5.56 74.59
N ASP A 214 25.66 5.66 73.40
CA ASP A 214 26.95 6.35 73.24
C ASP A 214 26.82 7.81 72.79
N LEU A 215 25.61 8.24 72.41
CA LEU A 215 25.36 9.57 71.85
C LEU A 215 25.76 10.72 72.79
N PRO A 216 25.53 10.68 74.11
CA PRO A 216 25.94 11.74 75.03
C PRO A 216 27.46 11.95 75.07
N ASP A 217 28.23 10.85 75.10
CA ASP A 217 29.69 10.88 75.10
C ASP A 217 30.26 11.43 73.78
N ILE A 218 29.65 11.03 72.67
CA ILE A 218 30.04 11.49 71.33
C ILE A 218 29.70 12.98 71.17
N ALA A 219 28.53 13.42 71.65
CA ALA A 219 28.13 14.81 71.64
C ALA A 219 29.10 15.70 72.43
N GLU A 220 29.58 15.21 73.59
CA GLU A 220 30.60 15.92 74.37
C GLU A 220 31.95 16.01 73.62
N ILE A 221 32.36 14.94 72.92
CA ILE A 221 33.64 14.92 72.18
C ILE A 221 33.62 15.85 70.96
N ILE A 222 32.50 15.91 70.24
CA ILE A 222 32.37 16.70 69.01
C ILE A 222 32.11 18.17 69.36
N GLY A 223 31.15 18.43 70.25
CA GLY A 223 30.70 19.78 70.57
C GLY A 223 29.90 20.46 69.46
N TRP A 224 29.16 21.50 69.84
CA TRP A 224 28.12 22.13 69.02
C TRP A 224 28.64 22.64 67.68
N THR A 225 29.79 23.33 67.69
CA THR A 225 30.35 23.96 66.48
C THR A 225 30.68 22.93 65.41
N ASP A 226 31.32 21.83 65.79
CA ASP A 226 31.73 20.79 64.85
C ASP A 226 30.53 19.92 64.44
N MET A 227 29.58 19.67 65.35
CA MET A 227 28.35 18.96 65.03
C MET A 227 27.46 19.77 64.07
N LYS A 228 27.42 21.10 64.21
CA LYS A 228 26.74 22.00 63.26
C LYS A 228 27.36 21.92 61.87
N ASP A 229 28.70 21.94 61.75
CA ASP A 229 29.37 21.79 60.45
C ASP A 229 29.07 20.43 59.82
N VAL A 230 29.05 19.36 60.62
CA VAL A 230 28.65 18.02 60.15
C VAL A 230 27.20 18.02 59.66
N ALA A 231 26.27 18.52 60.46
CA ALA A 231 24.84 18.58 60.12
C ALA A 231 24.60 19.35 58.80
N THR A 232 25.23 20.52 58.64
CA THR A 232 25.11 21.33 57.43
C THR A 232 25.68 20.61 56.21
N ARG A 233 26.86 19.96 56.32
CA ARG A 233 27.49 19.25 55.19
C ARG A 233 26.75 17.96 54.81
N SER A 234 26.09 17.34 55.77
CA SER A 234 25.19 16.21 55.53
C SER A 234 23.80 16.65 55.07
N GLY A 235 23.61 17.94 54.77
CA GLY A 235 22.39 18.49 54.18
C GLY A 235 21.18 18.49 55.13
N MET A 236 21.41 18.57 56.44
CA MET A 236 20.31 18.85 57.39
C MET A 236 19.77 20.26 57.13
N LEU A 237 18.47 20.44 57.33
CA LEU A 237 17.82 21.74 57.15
C LEU A 237 18.36 22.75 58.18
N ASP A 238 18.75 23.94 57.73
CA ASP A 238 19.24 25.01 58.63
C ASP A 238 18.21 25.38 59.71
N THR A 239 16.92 25.25 59.42
CA THR A 239 15.83 25.46 60.38
C THR A 239 15.82 24.40 61.49
N ALA A 240 16.13 23.14 61.18
CA ALA A 240 16.24 22.08 62.18
C ALA A 240 17.46 22.30 63.08
N ILE A 241 18.58 22.75 62.50
CA ILE A 241 19.79 23.11 63.25
C ILE A 241 19.52 24.28 64.20
N GLU A 242 18.85 25.35 63.74
CA GLU A 242 18.58 26.52 64.59
C GLU A 242 17.54 26.22 65.68
N ASN A 243 16.57 25.33 65.42
CA ASN A 243 15.64 24.87 66.46
C ASN A 243 16.37 24.16 67.61
N CYS A 244 17.32 23.26 67.33
CA CYS A 244 18.12 22.60 68.38
C CYS A 244 18.89 23.62 69.24
N ARG A 245 19.37 24.71 68.61
CA ARG A 245 20.04 25.81 69.32
C ARG A 245 19.09 26.54 70.27
N LEU A 246 17.86 26.79 69.84
CA LEU A 246 16.86 27.54 70.58
C LEU A 246 16.20 26.71 71.70
N ASN A 247 16.10 25.39 71.55
CA ASN A 247 15.52 24.50 72.56
C ASN A 247 16.33 24.47 73.86
N HIS A 248 17.65 24.60 73.77
CA HIS A 248 18.57 24.46 74.91
C HIS A 248 19.50 25.69 75.03
N VAL A 249 18.91 26.87 75.20
CA VAL A 249 19.68 28.14 75.31
C VAL A 249 20.67 28.10 76.47
N GLY A 250 21.96 28.16 76.15
CA GLY A 250 23.05 28.20 77.13
C GLY A 250 23.63 26.83 77.52
N ASP A 251 23.06 25.72 77.03
CA ASP A 251 23.59 24.37 77.25
C ASP A 251 24.11 23.78 75.93
N ALA A 252 25.40 24.01 75.65
CA ALA A 252 26.02 23.51 74.43
C ALA A 252 26.06 21.97 74.34
N ARG A 253 25.99 21.26 75.46
CA ARG A 253 26.05 19.79 75.47
C ARG A 253 24.71 19.22 75.02
N GLU A 254 23.60 19.71 75.58
CA GLU A 254 22.25 19.29 75.18
C GLU A 254 21.93 19.70 73.74
N GLN A 255 22.33 20.92 73.32
CA GLN A 255 22.22 21.34 71.92
C GLN A 255 22.92 20.36 70.95
N THR A 256 24.13 19.92 71.31
CA THR A 256 24.91 19.00 70.46
C THR A 256 24.29 17.61 70.43
N LEU A 257 23.78 17.14 71.57
CA LEU A 257 23.16 15.83 71.70
C LEU A 257 21.87 15.74 70.87
N GLU A 258 20.99 16.73 70.98
CA GLU A 258 19.74 16.79 70.20
C GLU A 258 20.03 16.83 68.69
N LEU A 259 21.00 17.65 68.28
CA LEU A 259 21.40 17.73 66.88
C LEU A 259 22.03 16.42 66.37
N LEU A 260 22.81 15.74 67.21
CA LEU A 260 23.38 14.43 66.88
C LEU A 260 22.27 13.37 66.76
N GLN A 261 21.25 13.38 67.61
CA GLN A 261 20.11 12.47 67.49
C GLN A 261 19.34 12.70 66.17
N GLU A 262 19.06 13.95 65.82
CA GLU A 262 18.40 14.27 64.54
C GLU A 262 19.24 13.86 63.33
N PHE A 263 20.56 14.03 63.42
CA PHE A 263 21.50 13.55 62.42
C PHE A 263 21.43 12.02 62.27
N VAL A 264 21.43 11.28 63.38
CA VAL A 264 21.34 9.81 63.37
C VAL A 264 20.01 9.35 62.80
N LYS A 265 18.88 9.99 63.18
CA LYS A 265 17.55 9.68 62.61
C LYS A 265 17.52 9.86 61.09
N LYS A 266 18.21 10.88 60.58
CA LYS A 266 18.27 11.17 59.15
C LYS A 266 19.15 10.17 58.38
N GLU A 267 20.36 9.91 58.88
CA GLU A 267 21.36 9.09 58.18
C GLU A 267 21.16 7.58 58.39
N GLY A 268 20.40 7.18 59.43
CA GLY A 268 20.08 5.80 59.74
C GLY A 268 21.32 4.95 59.98
N SER A 269 21.42 3.79 59.32
CA SER A 269 22.54 2.86 59.49
C SER A 269 23.89 3.41 58.99
N GLN A 270 23.89 4.50 58.22
CA GLN A 270 25.11 5.13 57.71
C GLN A 270 25.63 6.23 58.64
N ALA A 271 24.91 6.57 59.71
CA ALA A 271 25.24 7.70 60.57
C ALA A 271 26.69 7.66 61.10
N SER A 272 27.18 6.50 61.56
CA SER A 272 28.57 6.36 62.04
C SER A 272 29.59 6.64 60.93
N THR A 273 29.38 6.07 59.75
CA THR A 273 30.28 6.23 58.61
C THR A 273 30.25 7.65 58.07
N THR A 274 29.06 8.24 57.89
CA THR A 274 28.88 9.63 57.44
C THR A 274 29.50 10.62 58.43
N LEU A 275 29.34 10.40 59.74
CA LEU A 275 29.92 11.24 60.78
C LEU A 275 31.45 11.26 60.70
N ILE A 276 32.08 10.07 60.64
CA ILE A 276 33.54 9.94 60.54
C ILE A 276 34.06 10.54 59.23
N GLN A 277 33.43 10.23 58.09
CA GLN A 277 33.83 10.77 56.79
C GLN A 277 33.73 12.30 56.75
N THR A 278 32.65 12.88 57.28
CA THR A 278 32.46 14.34 57.29
C THR A 278 33.50 15.02 58.20
N LEU A 279 33.78 14.47 59.39
CA LEU A 279 34.83 14.99 60.27
C LEU A 279 36.23 14.89 59.63
N GLN A 280 36.53 13.81 58.88
CA GLN A 280 37.77 13.69 58.11
C GLN A 280 37.88 14.78 57.03
N ASN A 281 36.80 14.99 56.26
CA ASN A 281 36.75 15.97 55.18
C ASN A 281 36.81 17.42 55.69
N SER A 282 36.28 17.69 56.87
CA SER A 282 36.39 18.99 57.56
C SER A 282 37.75 19.20 58.26
N ASN A 283 38.72 18.32 58.04
CA ASN A 283 40.06 18.35 58.62
C ASN A 283 40.07 18.27 60.18
N LYS A 284 39.00 17.75 60.78
CA LYS A 284 38.82 17.57 62.23
C LYS A 284 39.35 16.21 62.71
N ARG A 285 40.51 15.79 62.19
CA ARG A 285 41.12 14.46 62.42
C ARG A 285 41.31 14.10 63.90
N ARG A 286 41.52 15.09 64.78
CA ARG A 286 41.66 14.83 66.23
C ARG A 286 40.33 14.41 66.87
N ILE A 287 39.23 15.04 66.46
CA ILE A 287 37.88 14.74 66.96
C ILE A 287 37.42 13.42 66.36
N GLU A 288 37.58 13.27 65.05
CA GLU A 288 37.29 12.02 64.34
C GLU A 288 37.93 10.79 64.99
N LYS A 289 39.25 10.81 65.26
CA LYS A 289 39.92 9.69 65.93
C LYS A 289 39.32 9.36 67.31
N ARG A 290 38.89 10.36 68.07
CA ARG A 290 38.28 10.16 69.41
C ARG A 290 36.87 9.59 69.30
N VAL A 291 36.08 10.08 68.35
CA VAL A 291 34.75 9.54 68.04
C VAL A 291 34.87 8.11 67.54
N PHE A 292 35.80 7.83 66.62
CA PHE A 292 36.07 6.48 66.12
C PHE A 292 36.51 5.53 67.23
N ALA A 293 37.37 5.98 68.15
CA ALA A 293 37.77 5.19 69.31
C ALA A 293 36.59 4.87 70.24
N LYS A 294 35.66 5.82 70.45
CA LYS A 294 34.45 5.61 71.25
C LYS A 294 33.49 4.62 70.59
N LEU A 295 33.24 4.78 69.29
CA LEU A 295 32.39 3.85 68.52
C LEU A 295 32.92 2.42 68.53
N ASN A 296 34.24 2.22 68.53
CA ASN A 296 34.86 0.90 68.58
C ASN A 296 35.11 0.37 70.00
N SER A 297 34.93 1.19 71.05
CA SER A 297 35.06 0.73 72.45
C SER A 297 33.74 0.23 73.03
N SER A 298 32.62 0.53 72.37
CA SER A 298 31.26 0.17 72.78
C SER A 298 30.67 -1.00 71.95
N ALA A 299 31.47 -1.57 71.04
CA ALA A 299 31.20 -2.80 70.27
C ALA A 299 31.97 -3.98 70.89
#